data_AF-J4WM12-F1
#
_entry.id   AF-J4WM12-F1
#
_cell.length_a   1.000
_cell.length_b   1.000
_cell.length_c   1.000
_cell.angle_alpha   90.00
_cell.angle_beta   90.00
_cell.angle_gamma   90.00
#
_symmetry.space_group_name_H-M   'P 1'
#
loop_
_entity.id
_entity.type
_entity.pdbx_description
1 polymer ?
#
loop_
_entity_poly.entity_id
_entity_poly.type
_entity_poly.pdbx_seq_one_letter_code
_entity_poly.pdbx_strand_id
1 'polypeptide(L)'
;MTDITRLTQEMKAAAEKAKHAGEAPVMPFDTWISMLNKYQITVCPDNILALVAALELKEEQRANWFHMAQKLGDNLDAAEKRVAELEREPAARMVVTPTIWKHYTAAQTAIIYEKAMTDAGIKWRSIDD
;
A
#
# COMPACT_ATOMS: atom_id res chain seq x y z
N MET A 1 -23.67 -16.02 -10.85
CA MET A 1 -22.39 -15.44 -11.29
C MET A 1 -21.65 -16.52 -12.05
N THR A 2 -21.37 -16.32 -13.33
CA THR A 2 -20.55 -17.25 -14.11
C THR A 2 -19.13 -17.22 -13.57
N ASP A 3 -18.57 -18.38 -13.26
CA ASP A 3 -17.16 -18.50 -12.91
C ASP A 3 -16.31 -18.16 -14.15
N ILE A 4 -15.81 -16.93 -14.20
CA ILE A 4 -15.04 -16.40 -15.33
C ILE A 4 -13.73 -17.16 -15.52
N THR A 5 -13.10 -17.64 -14.45
CA THR A 5 -11.87 -18.43 -14.54
C THR A 5 -12.14 -19.75 -15.25
N ARG A 6 -13.21 -20.46 -14.85
CA ARG A 6 -13.64 -21.67 -15.52
C ARG A 6 -14.02 -21.41 -16.98
N LEU A 7 -14.79 -20.36 -17.25
CA LEU A 7 -15.21 -19.98 -18.60
C LEU A 7 -14.00 -19.72 -19.51
N THR A 8 -13.00 -18.99 -19.00
CA THR A 8 -11.77 -18.67 -19.75
C THR A 8 -10.97 -19.92 -20.08
N GLN A 9 -10.85 -20.85 -19.14
CA GLN A 9 -10.16 -22.13 -19.34
C GLN A 9 -10.89 -23.00 -20.37
N GLU A 10 -12.22 -23.06 -20.31
CA GLU A 10 -13.05 -23.81 -21.26
C GLU A 10 -12.95 -23.24 -22.68
N MET A 11 -13.00 -21.91 -22.82
CA MET A 11 -12.81 -21.22 -24.11
C MET A 11 -11.41 -21.46 -24.67
N LYS A 12 -10.36 -21.36 -23.83
CA LYS A 12 -8.98 -21.64 -24.24
C LYS A 12 -8.82 -23.08 -24.72
N ALA A 13 -9.31 -24.05 -23.95
CA ALA A 13 -9.21 -25.46 -24.31
C ALA A 13 -9.99 -25.80 -25.59
N ALA A 14 -11.15 -25.16 -25.81
CA ALA A 14 -11.91 -25.31 -27.04
C ALA A 14 -11.16 -24.70 -28.25
N ALA A 15 -10.55 -23.52 -28.07
CA ALA A 15 -9.75 -22.85 -29.10
C ALA A 15 -8.53 -23.67 -29.52
N GLU A 16 -7.79 -24.23 -28.56
CA GLU A 16 -6.63 -25.09 -28.82
C GLU A 16 -7.01 -26.35 -29.60
N LYS A 17 -8.14 -26.98 -29.26
CA LYS A 17 -8.66 -28.16 -29.97
C LYS A 17 -9.12 -27.83 -31.39
N ALA A 18 -9.80 -26.70 -31.59
CA ALA A 18 -10.22 -26.25 -32.91
C ALA A 18 -9.01 -25.89 -33.80
N LYS A 19 -7.99 -25.24 -33.22
CA LYS A 19 -6.73 -24.97 -33.92
C LYS A 19 -6.07 -26.26 -34.39
N HIS A 20 -5.91 -27.24 -33.50
CA HIS A 20 -5.34 -28.54 -33.86
C HIS A 20 -6.13 -29.24 -34.96
N ALA A 21 -7.47 -29.15 -34.93
CA ALA A 21 -8.34 -29.70 -35.97
C ALA A 21 -8.14 -29.02 -37.35
N GLY A 22 -7.73 -27.75 -37.39
CA GLY A 22 -7.40 -27.04 -38.63
C GLY A 22 -6.00 -27.34 -39.18
N GLU A 23 -5.09 -27.85 -38.34
CA GLU A 23 -3.69 -28.10 -38.68
C GLU A 23 -3.37 -29.59 -38.91
N ALA A 24 -4.24 -30.51 -38.48
CA ALA A 24 -4.00 -31.95 -38.56
C ALA A 24 -3.98 -32.48 -40.02
N PRO A 25 -3.00 -33.32 -40.42
CA PRO A 25 -2.87 -33.78 -41.81
C PRO A 25 -4.03 -34.65 -42.30
N VAL A 26 -4.58 -35.51 -41.43
CA VAL A 26 -5.77 -36.34 -41.69
C VAL A 26 -6.43 -36.63 -40.34
N MET A 27 -7.72 -36.29 -40.22
CA MET A 27 -8.56 -36.69 -39.08
C MET A 27 -9.96 -37.10 -39.58
N PRO A 28 -10.67 -37.98 -38.87
CA PRO A 28 -12.04 -38.35 -39.24
C PRO A 28 -12.97 -37.13 -39.28
N PHE A 29 -13.84 -37.08 -40.28
CA PHE A 29 -14.76 -35.95 -40.51
C PHE A 29 -15.64 -35.65 -39.29
N ASP A 30 -16.21 -36.67 -38.65
CA ASP A 30 -17.06 -36.50 -37.47
C ASP A 30 -16.30 -35.87 -36.28
N THR A 31 -15.04 -36.26 -36.11
CA THR A 31 -14.14 -35.71 -35.09
C THR A 31 -13.84 -34.24 -35.37
N TRP A 32 -13.61 -33.89 -36.64
CA TRP A 32 -13.35 -32.52 -37.06
C TRP A 32 -14.58 -31.62 -36.82
N ILE A 33 -15.75 -32.05 -37.28
CA ILE A 33 -17.02 -31.33 -37.07
C ILE A 33 -17.33 -31.18 -35.59
N SER A 34 -17.11 -32.22 -34.78
CA SER A 34 -17.34 -32.14 -33.33
C SER A 34 -16.43 -31.11 -32.65
N MET A 35 -15.15 -31.02 -33.03
CA MET A 35 -14.23 -30.05 -32.44
C MET A 35 -14.59 -28.61 -32.81
N LEU A 36 -14.93 -28.36 -34.08
CA LEU A 36 -15.32 -27.03 -34.54
C LEU A 36 -16.67 -26.58 -33.96
N ASN A 37 -17.66 -27.47 -33.93
CA ASN A 37 -18.96 -27.17 -33.32
C ASN A 37 -18.83 -26.87 -31.82
N LYS A 38 -18.00 -27.64 -31.11
CA LYS A 38 -17.70 -27.38 -29.70
C LYS A 38 -17.07 -26.01 -29.49
N TYR A 39 -16.14 -25.60 -30.35
CA TYR A 39 -15.57 -24.26 -30.30
C TYR A 39 -16.63 -23.17 -30.53
N GLN A 40 -17.48 -23.33 -31.55
CA GLN A 40 -18.52 -22.35 -31.87
C GLN A 40 -19.53 -22.16 -30.72
N ILE A 41 -19.92 -23.25 -30.04
CA ILE A 41 -20.83 -23.18 -28.88
C ILE A 41 -20.13 -22.55 -27.67
N THR A 42 -18.87 -22.92 -27.41
CA THR A 42 -18.13 -22.41 -26.25
C THR A 42 -17.70 -20.95 -26.41
N VAL A 43 -17.33 -20.53 -27.62
CA VAL A 43 -16.89 -19.15 -27.94
C VAL A 43 -18.03 -18.38 -28.61
N CYS A 44 -19.23 -18.54 -28.06
CA CYS A 44 -20.41 -17.79 -28.50
C CYS A 44 -20.32 -16.31 -28.07
N PRO A 45 -21.11 -15.41 -28.70
CA PRO A 45 -21.10 -13.99 -28.37
C PRO A 45 -21.31 -13.69 -26.87
N ASP A 46 -22.21 -14.41 -26.21
CA ASP A 46 -22.51 -14.20 -24.78
C ASP A 46 -21.28 -14.47 -23.89
N ASN A 47 -20.53 -15.53 -24.18
CA ASN A 47 -19.32 -15.88 -23.44
C ASN A 47 -18.17 -14.90 -23.71
N ILE A 48 -18.07 -14.37 -24.94
CA ILE A 48 -17.12 -13.31 -25.28
C ILE A 48 -17.46 -12.02 -24.51
N LEU A 49 -18.73 -11.61 -24.52
CA LEU A 49 -19.18 -10.42 -23.79
C LEU A 49 -18.96 -10.57 -22.28
N ALA A 50 -19.24 -11.75 -21.72
CA ALA A 50 -18.98 -12.03 -20.32
C ALA A 50 -17.49 -11.95 -19.96
N LEU A 51 -16.61 -12.44 -20.85
CA LEU A 51 -15.16 -12.33 -20.67
C LEU A 51 -14.68 -10.88 -20.76
N VAL A 52 -15.16 -10.12 -21.74
CA VAL A 52 -14.81 -8.69 -21.91
C VAL A 52 -15.24 -7.88 -20.70
N ALA A 53 -16.49 -8.00 -20.26
CA ALA A 53 -16.99 -7.29 -19.08
C ALA A 53 -16.19 -7.63 -17.82
N ALA A 54 -15.77 -8.89 -17.67
CA ALA A 54 -14.92 -9.30 -16.55
C ALA A 54 -13.50 -8.72 -16.63
N LEU A 55 -12.94 -8.59 -17.83
CA LEU A 55 -11.63 -7.97 -18.04
C LEU A 55 -11.66 -6.47 -17.76
N GLU A 56 -12.70 -5.76 -18.23
CA GLU A 56 -12.92 -4.34 -17.97
C GLU A 56 -13.03 -4.08 -16.45
N LEU A 57 -13.85 -4.88 -15.76
CA LEU A 57 -13.98 -4.79 -14.30
C LEU A 57 -12.64 -5.03 -13.59
N LYS A 58 -11.83 -5.99 -14.07
CA LYS A 58 -10.51 -6.26 -13.49
C LYS A 58 -9.51 -5.14 -13.76
N GLU A 59 -9.56 -4.51 -14.93
CA GLU A 59 -8.74 -3.33 -15.25
C GLU A 59 -9.10 -2.14 -14.37
N GLU A 60 -10.40 -1.84 -14.22
CA GLU A 60 -10.87 -0.78 -13.32
C GLU A 60 -10.44 -1.03 -11.87
N GLN A 61 -10.59 -2.27 -11.40
CA GLN A 61 -10.10 -2.69 -10.10
C GLN A 61 -8.59 -2.46 -9.94
N ARG A 62 -7.77 -2.83 -10.93
CA ARG A 62 -6.32 -2.58 -10.92
C ARG A 62 -6.01 -1.08 -10.84
N ALA A 63 -6.68 -0.26 -11.64
CA ALA A 63 -6.50 1.19 -11.63
C ALA A 63 -6.83 1.80 -10.26
N ASN A 64 -7.94 1.36 -9.65
CA ASN A 64 -8.33 1.79 -8.30
C ASN A 64 -7.31 1.38 -7.24
N TRP A 65 -6.81 0.14 -7.30
CA TRP A 65 -5.76 -0.31 -6.38
C TRP A 65 -4.45 0.46 -6.55
N PHE A 66 -4.06 0.74 -7.79
CA PHE A 66 -2.87 1.53 -8.09
C PHE A 66 -2.98 2.95 -7.53
N HIS A 67 -4.11 3.61 -7.75
CA HIS A 67 -4.39 4.93 -7.18
C HIS A 67 -4.36 4.94 -5.65
N MET A 68 -4.93 3.91 -5.02
CA MET A 68 -4.89 3.77 -3.55
C MET A 68 -3.45 3.58 -3.04
N ALA A 69 -2.66 2.76 -3.72
CA ALA A 69 -1.25 2.53 -3.35
C ALA A 69 -0.43 3.83 -3.44
N GLN A 70 -0.63 4.62 -4.49
CA GLN A 70 0.02 5.91 -4.64
C GLN A 70 -0.36 6.87 -3.49
N LYS A 71 -1.66 7.00 -3.19
CA LYS A 71 -2.12 7.85 -2.09
C LYS A 71 -1.57 7.41 -0.73
N LEU A 72 -1.46 6.10 -0.50
CA LEU A 72 -0.86 5.57 0.73
C LEU A 72 0.64 5.88 0.80
N GLY A 73 1.36 5.81 -0.32
CA GLY A 73 2.75 6.25 -0.42
C GLY A 73 2.92 7.72 -0.07
N ASP A 74 2.12 8.60 -0.70
CA ASP A 74 2.18 10.05 -0.43
C ASP A 74 1.88 10.37 1.05
N ASN A 75 0.91 9.67 1.64
CA ASN A 75 0.58 9.83 3.06
C ASN A 75 1.70 9.31 3.97
N LEU A 76 2.38 8.22 3.59
CA LEU A 76 3.51 7.68 4.35
C LEU A 76 4.68 8.67 4.33
N ASP A 77 5.05 9.18 3.16
CA ASP A 77 6.09 10.20 3.02
C ASP A 77 5.78 11.45 3.87
N ALA A 78 4.52 11.89 3.88
CA ALA A 78 4.07 13.01 4.70
C ALA A 78 4.15 12.70 6.20
N ALA A 79 3.77 11.49 6.61
CA ALA A 79 3.85 11.04 8.00
C ALA A 79 5.31 10.95 8.48
N GLU A 80 6.20 10.36 7.67
CA GLU A 80 7.63 10.27 7.96
C GLU A 80 8.27 11.64 8.13
N LYS A 81 7.95 12.60 7.25
CA LYS A 81 8.40 14.00 7.41
C LYS A 81 7.92 14.61 8.72
N ARG A 82 6.66 14.38 9.11
CA ARG A 82 6.11 14.92 10.36
C ARG A 82 6.73 14.26 11.59
N VAL A 83 7.01 12.97 11.54
CA VAL A 83 7.75 12.29 12.62
C VAL A 83 9.15 12.87 12.76
N ALA A 84 9.89 13.03 11.65
CA ALA A 84 11.22 13.63 11.68
C ALA A 84 11.23 15.07 12.21
N GLU A 85 10.20 15.86 11.91
CA GLU A 85 10.02 17.20 12.47
C GLU A 85 9.79 17.16 13.99
N LEU A 86 8.89 16.30 14.47
CA LEU A 86 8.62 16.11 15.89
C LEU A 86 9.82 15.57 16.67
N GLU A 87 10.61 14.68 16.08
CA GLU A 87 11.85 14.18 16.68
C GLU A 87 12.94 15.27 16.77
N ARG A 88 12.88 16.28 15.89
CA ARG A 88 13.76 17.44 15.94
C ARG A 88 13.31 18.46 16.99
N GLU A 89 12.01 18.52 17.29
CA GLU A 89 11.51 19.41 18.34
C GLU A 89 12.10 18.98 19.70
N PRO A 90 12.77 19.89 20.42
CA PRO A 90 13.29 19.56 21.73
C PRO A 90 12.10 19.27 22.64
N ALA A 91 12.00 18.03 23.14
CA ALA A 91 11.01 17.66 24.14
C ALA A 91 11.05 18.70 25.28
N ALA A 92 9.87 19.19 25.69
CA ALA A 92 9.76 20.16 26.77
C ALA A 92 10.51 19.64 28.00
N ARG A 93 11.68 20.22 28.27
CA ARG A 93 12.57 19.77 29.33
C ARG A 93 12.09 20.34 30.65
N MET A 94 11.53 19.47 31.49
CA MET A 94 11.06 19.85 32.81
C MET A 94 12.25 20.08 33.74
N VAL A 95 12.39 21.31 34.24
CA VAL A 95 13.34 21.64 35.32
C VAL A 95 12.62 21.43 36.65
N VAL A 96 13.16 20.56 37.50
CA VAL A 96 12.62 20.34 38.85
C VAL A 96 13.41 21.21 39.82
N THR A 97 12.74 22.17 40.45
CA THR A 97 13.34 23.01 41.50
C THR A 97 12.72 22.68 42.86
N PRO A 98 13.51 22.56 43.94
CA PRO A 98 12.99 22.33 45.28
C PRO A 98 12.07 23.47 45.72
N THR A 99 10.97 23.20 46.43
CA THR A 99 9.98 24.23 46.84
C THR A 99 10.43 25.05 48.06
N ILE A 100 11.44 24.60 48.82
CA ILE A 100 11.79 25.19 50.12
C ILE A 100 12.96 26.17 50.00
N TRP A 101 12.67 27.40 49.58
CA TRP A 101 13.70 28.40 49.28
C TRP A 101 14.14 29.22 50.48
N LYS A 102 13.30 29.26 51.53
CA LYS A 102 13.53 30.07 52.73
C LYS A 102 14.76 29.63 53.55
N HIS A 103 15.39 28.50 53.20
CA HIS A 103 16.52 27.94 53.92
C HIS A 103 17.85 28.02 53.15
N TYR A 104 17.85 28.52 51.92
CA TYR A 104 19.05 28.69 51.11
C TYR A 104 19.46 30.14 51.02
N THR A 105 20.77 30.40 51.04
CA THR A 105 21.29 31.72 50.69
C THR A 105 21.09 32.01 49.20
N ALA A 106 21.11 33.27 48.79
CA ALA A 106 20.96 33.66 47.38
C ALA A 106 22.00 32.94 46.48
N ALA A 107 23.23 32.79 46.96
CA ALA A 107 24.30 32.08 46.26
C ALA A 107 24.00 30.57 46.09
N GLN A 108 23.47 29.92 47.14
CA GLN A 108 23.09 28.51 47.06
C GLN A 108 21.92 28.27 46.10
N THR A 109 20.94 29.17 46.08
CA THR A 109 19.82 29.12 45.13
C THR A 109 20.32 29.20 43.69
N ALA A 110 21.25 30.13 43.38
CA ALA A 110 21.83 30.25 42.05
C ALA A 110 22.52 28.96 41.58
N ILE A 111 23.31 28.32 42.45
CA ILE A 111 23.99 27.05 42.16
C ILE A 111 23.00 25.92 41.86
N ILE A 112 21.90 25.82 42.63
CA ILE A 112 20.86 24.79 42.43
C ILE A 112 20.19 24.99 41.06
N TYR A 113 19.93 26.24 40.68
CA TYR A 113 19.34 26.59 39.39
C TYR A 113 20.26 26.25 38.22
N GLU A 114 21.51 26.68 38.28
CA GLU A 114 22.54 26.39 37.28
C GLU A 114 22.71 24.88 37.08
N LYS A 115 22.81 24.13 38.17
CA LYS A 115 22.91 22.68 38.12
C LYS A 115 21.67 22.05 37.49
N ALA A 116 20.47 22.45 37.89
CA ALA A 116 19.23 21.89 37.36
C ALA A 116 19.06 22.18 35.85
N MET A 117 19.42 23.38 35.39
CA MET A 117 19.41 23.72 33.96
C MET A 117 20.48 22.93 33.18
N THR A 118 21.68 22.76 33.75
CA THR A 118 22.79 22.01 33.13
C THR A 118 22.50 20.51 33.05
N ASP A 119 22.00 19.90 34.13
CA ASP A 119 21.58 18.49 34.18
C ASP A 119 20.41 18.24 33.20
N ALA A 120 19.51 19.21 33.05
CA ALA A 120 18.47 19.20 32.03
C ALA A 120 18.99 19.53 30.62
N GLY A 121 20.28 19.81 30.43
CA GLY A 121 20.89 20.21 29.15
C GLY A 121 20.24 21.44 28.51
N ILE A 122 19.66 22.33 29.31
CA ILE A 122 19.08 23.59 28.88
C ILE A 122 20.23 24.59 28.72
N LYS A 123 20.25 25.31 27.59
CA LYS A 123 21.19 26.42 27.42
C LYS A 123 20.71 27.60 28.29
N TRP A 124 21.56 28.03 29.19
CA TRP A 124 21.34 29.19 30.04
C TRP A 124 22.59 30.07 30.03
N ARG A 125 22.44 31.33 30.43
CA ARG A 125 23.53 32.31 30.55
C ARG A 125 23.31 33.10 31.83
N SER A 126 24.36 33.28 32.62
CA SER A 126 24.33 34.25 33.72
C SER A 126 24.13 35.66 33.16
N ILE A 127 23.42 36.52 33.89
CA ILE A 127 23.30 37.94 33.51
C ILE A 127 24.62 38.68 33.78
N ASP A 128 25.44 38.14 34.67
CA ASP A 128 26.67 38.76 35.16
C ASP A 128 27.95 38.29 34.42
N ASP A 129 27.81 37.38 33.43
CA ASP A 129 28.88 36.91 32.52
C ASP A 129 28.85 37.64 31.16
#